data_AF-A0A1J1H600-F1
#
_entry.id   AF-A0A1J1H600-F1
#
_cell.length_a   1.000
_cell.length_b   1.000
_cell.length_c   1.000
_cell.angle_alpha   90.00
_cell.angle_beta   90.00
_cell.angle_gamma   90.00
#
_symmetry.space_group_name_H-M   'P 1'
#
loop_
_entity.id
_entity.type
_entity.pdbx_description
1 polymer ?
#
loop_
_entity_poly.entity_id
_entity_poly.type
_entity_poly.pdbx_seq_one_letter_code
_entity_poly.pdbx_strand_id
1 'polypeptide(L)'
;MTDKYVSGYPPPPYYYEEYEDADIKKVSETNNLKDSENNFIKKISEIYNIYDINENKYIKTFEAKNNIEKYDKKNCTFLLGRPPPMALKSNYNIFGMNYEVERKIEKLEPDDTLYNEKKNLKEEFIRLYKSYKDHFFSLFDDIVNNRKDDKSKIKNLIKVHINLFHILANLRYHQSVNNIINVLKIQLKRRQIAIDKMKISLLNVYNYINYVQTNFSKMKMIKNEKKITKKKKKLKTIEN
;
A
#
# COMPACT_ATOMS: atom_id res chain seq x y z
N MET A 1 -17.32 -45.56 -3.68
CA MET A 1 -18.06 -44.32 -4.00
C MET A 1 -17.68 -43.85 -5.40
N THR A 2 -17.89 -44.67 -6.43
CA THR A 2 -17.31 -44.45 -7.78
C THR A 2 -18.36 -44.45 -8.90
N ASP A 3 -19.64 -44.59 -8.57
CA ASP A 3 -20.66 -44.95 -9.59
C ASP A 3 -21.65 -43.82 -9.91
N LYS A 4 -21.24 -42.54 -9.80
CA LYS A 4 -22.16 -41.39 -10.00
C LYS A 4 -21.78 -40.37 -11.06
N TYR A 5 -20.69 -40.56 -11.80
CA TYR A 5 -20.31 -39.62 -12.87
C TYR A 5 -20.63 -40.20 -14.25
N VAL A 6 -21.58 -39.57 -14.93
CA VAL A 6 -21.99 -39.90 -16.30
C VAL A 6 -20.87 -39.52 -17.28
N SER A 7 -20.65 -40.41 -18.24
CA SER A 7 -19.57 -40.47 -19.23
C SER A 7 -19.10 -39.15 -19.84
N GLY A 8 -17.78 -38.99 -19.93
CA GLY A 8 -17.09 -38.04 -20.83
C GLY A 8 -16.35 -36.89 -20.16
N TYR A 9 -16.66 -36.58 -18.91
CA TYR A 9 -15.98 -35.54 -18.14
C TYR A 9 -15.10 -36.15 -17.05
N PRO A 10 -13.91 -35.57 -16.78
CA PRO A 10 -13.09 -36.02 -15.69
C PRO A 10 -13.83 -35.82 -14.36
N PRO A 11 -13.65 -36.72 -13.38
CA PRO A 11 -14.21 -36.52 -12.06
C PRO A 11 -13.66 -35.23 -11.45
N PRO A 12 -14.41 -34.59 -10.54
CA PRO A 12 -13.90 -33.43 -9.81
C PRO A 12 -12.58 -33.77 -9.11
N PRO A 13 -11.70 -32.78 -8.88
CA PRO A 13 -10.43 -33.02 -8.19
C PRO A 13 -10.63 -33.71 -6.83
N TYR A 14 -9.69 -34.57 -6.43
CA TYR A 14 -9.79 -35.40 -5.22
C TYR A 14 -9.99 -34.60 -3.92
N TYR A 15 -9.61 -33.32 -3.92
CA TYR A 15 -9.76 -32.41 -2.79
C TYR A 15 -11.11 -31.66 -2.78
N TYR A 16 -12.01 -31.93 -3.72
CA TYR A 16 -13.33 -31.30 -3.81
C TYR A 16 -14.20 -31.58 -2.57
N GLU A 17 -14.12 -32.80 -2.03
CA GLU A 17 -14.81 -33.21 -0.79
C GLU A 17 -14.46 -32.30 0.39
N GLU A 18 -13.23 -31.76 0.43
CA GLU A 18 -12.77 -30.86 1.50
C GLU A 18 -13.51 -29.51 1.50
N TYR A 19 -14.15 -29.13 0.39
CA TYR A 19 -14.97 -27.93 0.29
C TYR A 19 -16.45 -28.18 0.57
N GLU A 20 -16.96 -29.41 0.36
CA GLU A 20 -18.35 -29.76 0.71
C GLU A 20 -18.53 -29.90 2.22
N ASP A 21 -17.52 -30.44 2.91
CA ASP A 21 -17.52 -30.61 4.38
C ASP A 21 -17.12 -29.34 5.15
N ALA A 22 -16.80 -28.25 4.45
CA ALA A 22 -16.42 -26.98 5.06
C ALA A 22 -17.64 -26.34 5.75
N ASP A 23 -17.78 -26.63 7.04
CA ASP A 23 -18.87 -26.18 7.90
C ASP A 23 -18.78 -24.64 8.09
N ILE A 24 -19.42 -23.87 7.20
CA ILE A 24 -19.41 -22.38 7.17
C ILE A 24 -19.84 -21.79 8.53
N LYS A 25 -20.63 -22.54 9.31
CA LYS A 25 -21.03 -22.17 10.68
C LYS A 25 -19.85 -22.20 11.65
N LYS A 26 -18.93 -23.17 11.56
CA LYS A 26 -17.72 -23.23 12.40
C LYS A 26 -16.74 -22.09 12.09
N VAL A 27 -16.63 -21.69 10.82
CA VAL A 27 -15.86 -20.49 10.42
C VAL A 27 -16.42 -19.23 11.10
N SER A 28 -17.75 -19.13 11.18
CA SER A 28 -18.44 -18.00 11.80
C SER A 28 -18.32 -18.01 13.33
N GLU A 29 -18.34 -19.19 13.96
CA GLU A 29 -18.14 -19.37 15.41
C GLU A 29 -16.69 -19.08 15.83
N THR A 30 -15.69 -19.43 15.02
CA THR A 30 -14.29 -19.04 15.26
C THR A 30 -14.05 -17.52 15.18
N ASN A 31 -14.88 -16.80 14.40
CA ASN A 31 -14.82 -15.35 14.30
C ASN A 31 -15.55 -14.63 15.46
N ASN A 32 -16.40 -15.34 16.21
CA ASN A 32 -17.15 -14.78 17.35
C ASN A 32 -16.42 -14.90 18.70
N LEU A 33 -15.26 -15.59 18.75
CA LEU A 33 -14.33 -15.48 19.88
C LEU A 33 -13.56 -14.16 19.79
N LYS A 34 -14.00 -13.20 20.62
CA LYS A 34 -13.56 -11.79 20.69
C LYS A 34 -12.06 -11.51 20.89
N ASP A 35 -11.19 -12.53 20.87
CA ASP A 35 -9.74 -12.40 21.12
C ASP A 35 -8.85 -12.74 19.91
N SER A 36 -9.37 -12.85 18.69
CA SER A 36 -8.60 -13.48 17.61
C SER A 36 -8.60 -12.82 16.23
N GLU A 37 -9.08 -11.59 16.05
CA GLU A 37 -8.82 -10.86 14.78
C GLU A 37 -7.32 -10.79 14.47
N ASN A 38 -6.49 -10.55 15.50
CA ASN A 38 -5.03 -10.59 15.39
C ASN A 38 -4.48 -11.96 15.01
N ASN A 39 -5.11 -13.06 15.45
CA ASN A 39 -4.64 -14.42 15.18
C ASN A 39 -5.05 -14.91 13.79
N PHE A 40 -6.23 -14.55 13.32
CA PHE A 40 -6.68 -14.86 11.96
C PHE A 40 -5.84 -14.10 10.93
N ILE A 41 -5.64 -12.79 11.14
CA ILE A 41 -4.79 -11.97 10.27
C ILE A 41 -3.32 -12.44 10.35
N LYS A 42 -2.80 -12.81 11.53
CA LYS A 42 -1.47 -13.44 11.64
C LYS A 42 -1.37 -14.71 10.82
N LYS A 43 -2.31 -15.64 10.98
CA LYS A 43 -2.30 -16.92 10.26
C LYS A 43 -2.39 -16.73 8.74
N ILE A 44 -3.21 -15.78 8.27
CA ILE A 44 -3.26 -15.43 6.85
C ILE A 44 -1.94 -14.81 6.40
N SER A 45 -1.33 -13.93 7.20
CA SER A 45 -0.02 -13.32 6.88
C SER A 45 1.16 -14.29 6.94
N GLU A 46 1.02 -15.42 7.64
CA GLU A 46 2.02 -16.50 7.65
C GLU A 46 1.86 -17.44 6.44
N ILE A 47 0.62 -17.68 5.99
CA ILE A 47 0.29 -18.56 4.86
C ILE A 47 0.55 -17.86 3.52
N TYR A 48 0.19 -16.59 3.42
CA TYR A 48 0.43 -15.77 2.25
C TYR A 48 1.65 -14.90 2.51
N ASN A 49 2.51 -14.72 1.52
CA ASN A 49 3.80 -14.02 1.63
C ASN A 49 3.60 -12.50 1.82
N ILE A 50 2.96 -12.10 2.92
CA ILE A 50 2.55 -10.75 3.24
C ILE A 50 3.69 -10.08 4.03
N TYR A 51 4.05 -8.88 3.60
CA TYR A 51 5.07 -8.06 4.27
C TYR A 51 4.48 -7.42 5.53
N ASP A 52 5.09 -7.64 6.69
CA ASP A 52 4.67 -6.95 7.92
C ASP A 52 5.25 -5.53 7.94
N ILE A 53 4.37 -4.53 7.85
CA ILE A 53 4.72 -3.10 7.82
C ILE A 53 5.25 -2.62 9.18
N ASN A 54 4.81 -3.23 10.29
CA ASN A 54 5.19 -2.81 11.63
C ASN A 54 6.58 -3.32 11.99
N GLU A 55 6.88 -4.57 11.63
CA GLU A 55 8.18 -5.20 11.89
C GLU A 55 9.19 -5.00 10.76
N ASN A 56 8.75 -4.47 9.62
CA ASN A 56 9.55 -4.18 8.42
C ASN A 56 10.36 -5.40 7.96
N LYS A 57 9.74 -6.59 8.01
CA LYS A 57 10.32 -7.88 7.64
C LYS A 57 9.35 -8.68 6.78
N TYR A 58 9.90 -9.38 5.79
CA TYR A 58 9.19 -10.46 5.14
C TYR A 58 9.06 -11.62 6.14
N ILE A 59 7.83 -12.00 6.46
CA ILE A 59 7.56 -13.20 7.26
C ILE A 59 8.02 -14.38 6.40
N LYS A 60 9.07 -15.07 6.85
CA LYS A 60 9.57 -16.25 6.15
C LYS A 60 8.47 -17.31 6.21
N THR A 61 7.98 -17.75 5.05
CA THR A 61 7.21 -18.99 4.94
C THR A 61 8.02 -20.09 5.60
N PHE A 62 7.42 -20.84 6.53
CA PHE A 62 8.04 -22.06 7.04
C PHE A 62 8.38 -22.93 5.83
N GLU A 63 9.68 -23.09 5.56
CA GLU A 63 10.16 -24.04 4.57
C GLU A 63 9.63 -25.41 5.01
N ALA A 64 8.69 -25.95 4.23
CA ALA A 64 8.21 -27.29 4.42
C ALA A 64 9.45 -28.20 4.34
N LYS A 65 9.83 -28.80 5.47
CA LYS A 65 10.89 -29.80 5.51
C LYS A 65 10.54 -30.86 4.47
N ASN A 66 11.51 -31.13 3.59
CA ASN A 66 11.42 -32.08 2.47
C ASN A 66 11.26 -33.54 2.92
N ASN A 67 10.19 -33.86 3.65
CA ASN A 67 9.75 -35.24 3.89
C ASN A 67 8.23 -35.25 3.82
N ILE A 68 7.73 -35.74 2.68
CA ILE A 68 6.32 -35.94 2.40
C ILE A 68 5.81 -37.04 3.35
N GLU A 69 5.43 -36.66 4.57
CA GLU A 69 4.47 -37.44 5.32
C GLU A 69 3.12 -37.23 4.64
N LYS A 70 2.62 -38.34 4.07
CA LYS A 70 1.29 -38.44 3.46
C LYS A 70 0.28 -37.76 4.38
N TYR A 71 -0.42 -36.78 3.81
CA TYR A 71 -1.58 -36.11 4.37
C TYR A 71 -2.47 -37.07 5.17
N ASP A 72 -2.43 -36.97 6.50
CA ASP A 72 -3.27 -37.79 7.38
C ASP A 72 -4.61 -37.07 7.58
N LYS A 73 -5.65 -37.55 6.90
CA LYS A 73 -7.02 -36.99 6.89
C LYS A 73 -7.60 -36.81 8.31
N LYS A 74 -7.03 -37.48 9.33
CA LYS A 74 -7.46 -37.41 10.73
C LYS A 74 -6.89 -36.23 11.52
N ASN A 75 -5.74 -35.68 11.14
CA ASN A 75 -5.00 -34.72 11.97
C ASN A 75 -4.99 -33.28 11.42
N CYS A 76 -5.38 -33.07 10.17
CA CYS A 76 -5.40 -31.75 9.54
C CYS A 76 -6.68 -31.55 8.74
N THR A 77 -7.64 -30.82 9.30
CA THR A 77 -8.83 -30.36 8.59
C THR A 77 -8.62 -28.91 8.14
N PHE A 78 -8.64 -28.69 6.83
CA PHE A 78 -8.62 -27.33 6.29
C PHE A 78 -10.01 -26.70 6.49
N LEU A 79 -10.06 -25.59 7.24
CA LEU A 79 -11.31 -24.90 7.59
C LEU A 79 -12.11 -24.38 6.38
N LEU A 80 -11.42 -24.12 5.25
CA LEU A 80 -11.98 -23.55 4.02
C LEU A 80 -11.50 -24.32 2.77
N GLY A 81 -11.14 -25.60 2.93
CA GLY A 81 -10.46 -26.37 1.89
C GLY A 81 -9.02 -25.89 1.63
N ARG A 82 -8.33 -26.50 0.65
CA ARG A 82 -6.94 -26.15 0.33
C ARG A 82 -6.86 -24.72 -0.23
N PRO A 83 -5.85 -23.92 0.16
CA PRO A 83 -5.61 -22.65 -0.51
C PRO A 83 -5.27 -22.91 -1.98
N PRO A 84 -5.67 -22.01 -2.90
CA PRO A 84 -5.30 -22.14 -4.30
C PRO A 84 -3.77 -22.23 -4.42
N PRO A 85 -3.25 -23.02 -5.37
CA PRO A 85 -1.81 -23.13 -5.57
C PRO A 85 -1.22 -21.73 -5.83
N MET A 86 -0.06 -21.46 -5.23
CA MET A 86 0.61 -20.18 -5.42
C MET A 86 0.86 -19.96 -6.91
N ALA A 87 0.44 -18.79 -7.41
CA ALA A 87 0.70 -18.41 -8.79
C ALA A 87 2.21 -18.46 -9.08
N LEU A 88 2.56 -19.02 -10.23
CA LEU A 88 3.94 -19.07 -10.70
C LEU A 88 4.47 -17.64 -10.81
N LYS A 89 5.54 -17.32 -10.07
CA LYS A 89 6.12 -15.98 -10.04
C LYS A 89 6.77 -15.57 -11.36
N SER A 90 7.22 -16.55 -12.14
CA SER A 90 7.90 -16.33 -13.41
C SER A 90 6.89 -16.17 -14.53
N ASN A 91 6.41 -17.30 -15.05
CA ASN A 91 5.62 -17.38 -16.24
C ASN A 91 4.48 -18.38 -16.03
N TYR A 92 3.32 -18.13 -16.63
CA TYR A 92 2.23 -19.09 -16.68
C TYR A 92 1.84 -19.34 -18.14
N ASN A 93 1.44 -20.58 -18.44
CA ASN A 93 1.00 -20.95 -19.78
C ASN A 93 -0.53 -20.95 -19.85
N ILE A 94 -1.11 -20.20 -20.79
CA ILE A 94 -2.53 -20.29 -21.13
C ILE A 94 -2.62 -20.64 -22.62
N PHE A 95 -3.28 -21.75 -22.94
CA PHE A 95 -3.51 -22.23 -24.32
C PHE A 95 -2.25 -22.35 -25.19
N GLY A 96 -1.12 -22.78 -24.60
CA GLY A 96 0.16 -22.90 -25.30
C GLY A 96 0.98 -21.61 -25.34
N MET A 97 0.43 -20.47 -24.90
CA MET A 97 1.14 -19.20 -24.81
C MET A 97 1.73 -19.01 -23.42
N ASN A 98 3.04 -18.76 -23.36
CA ASN A 98 3.72 -18.40 -22.11
C ASN A 98 3.57 -16.89 -21.86
N TYR A 99 2.96 -16.54 -20.74
CA TYR A 99 2.84 -15.17 -20.26
C TYR A 99 3.86 -14.93 -19.14
N GLU A 100 4.67 -13.87 -19.26
CA GLU A 100 5.54 -13.42 -18.18
C GLU A 100 4.76 -12.51 -17.22
N VAL A 101 4.89 -12.75 -15.92
CA VAL A 101 4.25 -11.93 -14.89
C VAL A 101 4.96 -10.58 -14.73
N GLU A 102 6.26 -10.56 -14.99
CA GLU A 102 7.09 -9.34 -14.95
C GLU A 102 7.09 -8.63 -16.32
N ARG A 103 6.59 -7.39 -16.36
CA ARG A 103 6.74 -6.54 -17.55
C ARG A 103 8.18 -6.06 -17.69
N LYS A 104 9.00 -6.81 -18.41
CA LYS A 104 10.33 -6.35 -18.82
C LYS A 104 10.20 -5.43 -20.02
N ILE A 105 10.99 -4.37 -20.04
CA ILE A 105 11.09 -3.48 -21.20
C ILE A 105 11.83 -4.27 -22.28
N GLU A 106 11.20 -4.45 -23.43
CA GLU A 106 11.82 -5.11 -24.59
C GLU A 106 13.08 -4.35 -24.97
N LYS A 107 14.21 -5.05 -25.01
CA LYS A 107 15.49 -4.45 -25.40
C LYS A 107 15.47 -4.16 -26.89
N LEU A 108 15.92 -2.97 -27.27
CA LEU A 108 16.22 -2.66 -28.65
C LEU A 108 17.39 -3.51 -29.16
N GLU A 109 17.35 -3.86 -30.44
CA GLU A 109 18.48 -4.46 -31.12
C GLU A 109 19.69 -3.50 -31.10
N PRO A 110 20.93 -3.99 -31.00
CA PRO A 110 22.12 -3.15 -30.88
C PRO A 110 22.26 -2.14 -32.03
N ASP A 111 21.93 -2.57 -33.25
CA ASP A 111 21.98 -1.74 -34.47
C ASP A 111 20.87 -0.69 -34.52
N ASP A 112 19.80 -0.87 -33.73
CA ASP A 112 18.68 0.05 -33.63
C ASP A 112 18.78 1.05 -32.48
N THR A 113 19.78 0.89 -31.61
CA THR A 113 19.96 1.73 -30.44
C THR A 113 20.75 2.99 -30.79
N LEU A 114 20.09 4.16 -30.74
CA LEU A 114 20.68 5.46 -31.10
C LEU A 114 21.24 6.25 -29.90
N TYR A 115 21.27 5.64 -28.72
CA TYR A 115 21.73 6.27 -27.49
C TYR A 115 22.55 5.32 -26.63
N ASN A 116 23.33 5.89 -25.71
CA ASN A 116 24.18 5.10 -24.82
C ASN A 116 23.50 4.89 -23.47
N GLU A 117 23.17 3.64 -23.14
CA GLU A 117 22.53 3.27 -21.87
C GLU A 117 23.39 3.60 -20.63
N LYS A 118 24.72 3.67 -20.78
CA LYS A 118 25.64 3.98 -19.67
C LYS A 118 25.66 5.47 -19.30
N LYS A 119 25.14 6.33 -20.19
CA LYS A 119 25.07 7.78 -19.96
C LYS A 119 23.76 8.17 -19.30
N ASN A 120 23.64 9.44 -18.92
CA ASN A 120 22.40 9.96 -18.37
C ASN A 120 21.28 9.92 -19.43
N LEU A 121 20.31 9.02 -19.22
CA LEU A 121 19.15 8.83 -20.10
C LEU A 121 18.39 10.14 -20.38
N LYS A 122 18.34 11.07 -19.42
CA LYS A 122 17.67 12.37 -19.60
C LYS A 122 18.39 13.23 -20.64
N GLU A 123 19.72 13.27 -20.61
CA GLU A 123 20.51 14.07 -21.55
C GLU A 123 20.46 13.46 -22.95
N GLU A 124 20.54 12.13 -23.02
CA GLU A 124 20.39 11.39 -24.27
C GLU A 124 18.99 11.58 -24.89
N PHE A 125 17.94 11.63 -24.07
CA PHE A 125 16.58 11.96 -24.52
C PHE A 125 16.53 13.36 -25.15
N ILE A 126 17.13 14.36 -24.51
CA ILE A 126 17.16 15.74 -25.04
C ILE A 126 17.92 15.78 -26.37
N ARG A 127 19.05 15.09 -26.47
CA ARG A 127 19.83 15.00 -27.72
C ARG A 127 19.02 14.36 -28.84
N LEU A 128 18.40 13.21 -28.58
CA LEU A 128 17.57 12.49 -29.54
C LEU A 128 16.33 13.30 -29.93
N TYR A 129 15.73 14.03 -28.99
CA TYR A 129 14.57 14.88 -29.26
C TYR A 129 14.92 16.05 -30.18
N LYS A 130 16.11 16.64 -30.02
CA LYS A 130 16.62 17.64 -30.97
C LYS A 130 16.77 17.04 -32.37
N SER A 131 17.40 15.88 -32.47
CA SER A 131 17.53 15.15 -33.73
C SER A 131 16.16 14.80 -34.34
N TYR A 132 15.18 14.38 -33.52
CA TYR A 132 13.81 14.09 -33.96
C TYR A 132 13.16 15.32 -34.62
N LYS A 133 13.28 16.49 -33.98
CA LYS A 133 12.76 17.74 -34.54
C LYS A 133 13.42 18.09 -35.87
N ASP A 134 14.74 17.96 -35.95
CA ASP A 134 15.49 18.28 -37.18
C ASP A 134 15.07 17.35 -38.34
N HIS A 135 14.89 16.04 -38.07
CA HIS A 135 14.38 15.09 -39.05
C HIS A 135 12.92 15.36 -39.44
N PHE A 136 12.09 15.78 -38.49
CA PHE A 136 10.69 16.12 -38.74
C PHE A 136 10.55 17.33 -39.68
N PHE A 137 11.29 18.41 -39.41
CA PHE A 137 11.28 19.59 -40.30
C PHE A 137 11.92 19.30 -41.65
N SER A 138 13.01 18.51 -41.68
CA SER A 138 13.62 18.11 -42.95
C SER A 138 12.70 17.26 -43.83
N LEU A 139 11.83 16.44 -43.22
CA LEU A 139 10.79 15.70 -43.95
C LEU A 139 9.70 16.65 -44.46
N PHE A 140 9.28 17.61 -43.65
CA PHE A 140 8.28 18.60 -44.06
C PHE A 140 8.76 19.45 -45.25
N ASP A 141 10.01 19.91 -45.21
CA ASP A 141 10.61 20.65 -46.31
C ASP A 141 10.69 19.83 -47.61
N ASP A 142 10.99 18.53 -47.51
CA ASP A 142 11.06 17.65 -48.69
C ASP A 142 9.68 17.39 -49.31
N ILE A 143 8.64 17.24 -48.47
CA ILE A 143 7.25 17.12 -48.93
C ILE A 143 6.82 18.39 -49.67
N VAL A 144 7.11 19.57 -49.11
CA VAL A 144 6.80 20.86 -49.75
C VAL A 144 7.55 21.01 -51.08
N ASN A 145 8.81 20.57 -51.13
CA ASN A 145 9.66 20.65 -52.32
C ASN A 145 9.51 19.45 -53.28
N ASN A 146 8.59 18.53 -53.02
CA ASN A 146 8.27 17.35 -53.84
C ASN A 146 9.48 16.46 -54.17
N ARG A 147 10.39 16.26 -53.21
CA ARG A 147 11.59 15.42 -53.35
C ARG A 147 11.23 13.94 -53.10
N LYS A 148 11.90 13.01 -53.79
CA LYS A 148 11.55 11.57 -53.79
C LYS A 148 12.14 10.75 -52.62
N ASP A 149 12.83 11.37 -51.66
CA ASP A 149 13.56 10.67 -50.59
C ASP A 149 12.75 10.45 -49.29
N ASP A 150 11.44 10.75 -49.31
CA ASP A 150 10.56 10.72 -48.14
C ASP A 150 10.59 9.39 -47.38
N LYS A 151 10.65 8.26 -48.09
CA LYS A 151 10.59 6.92 -47.48
C LYS A 151 11.76 6.66 -46.52
N SER A 152 12.97 7.09 -46.87
CA SER A 152 14.16 6.91 -46.02
C SER A 152 14.11 7.81 -44.79
N LYS A 153 13.70 9.08 -44.98
CA LYS A 153 13.53 10.05 -43.90
C LYS A 153 12.46 9.62 -42.90
N ILE A 154 11.33 9.09 -43.38
CA ILE A 154 10.28 8.51 -42.54
C ILE A 154 10.80 7.33 -41.73
N LYS A 155 11.58 6.43 -42.34
CA LYS A 155 12.17 5.28 -41.62
C LYS A 155 13.12 5.73 -40.50
N ASN A 156 13.94 6.75 -40.76
CA ASN A 156 14.81 7.34 -39.73
C ASN A 156 14.02 8.04 -38.63
N LEU A 157 12.95 8.77 -38.96
CA LEU A 157 12.06 9.41 -37.99
C LEU A 157 11.42 8.39 -37.06
N ILE A 158 10.91 7.28 -37.61
CA ILE A 158 10.34 6.17 -36.83
C ILE A 158 11.41 5.58 -35.90
N LYS A 159 12.63 5.35 -36.40
CA LYS A 159 13.74 4.83 -35.59
C LYS A 159 14.06 5.74 -34.40
N VAL A 160 14.15 7.05 -34.61
CA VAL A 160 14.38 8.02 -33.52
C VAL A 160 13.20 8.04 -32.55
N HIS A 161 11.96 7.94 -33.05
CA HIS A 161 10.75 7.91 -32.22
C HIS A 161 10.70 6.69 -31.28
N ILE A 162 11.01 5.50 -31.80
CA ILE A 162 11.08 4.27 -31.01
C ILE A 162 12.16 4.40 -29.92
N ASN A 163 13.32 4.95 -30.26
CA ASN A 163 14.40 5.18 -29.29
C ASN A 163 13.98 6.15 -28.17
N LEU A 164 13.25 7.22 -28.50
CA LEU A 164 12.70 8.14 -27.49
C LEU A 164 11.72 7.42 -26.55
N PHE A 165 10.84 6.59 -27.11
CA PHE A 165 9.87 5.82 -26.32
C PHE A 165 10.56 4.80 -25.41
N HIS A 166 11.60 4.12 -25.90
CA HIS A 166 12.37 3.18 -25.10
C HIS A 166 13.09 3.86 -23.94
N ILE A 167 13.65 5.05 -24.13
CA ILE A 167 14.21 5.85 -23.03
C ILE A 167 13.13 6.21 -21.99
N LEU A 168 11.93 6.60 -22.43
CA LEU A 168 10.81 6.91 -21.52
C LEU A 168 10.35 5.67 -20.74
N ALA A 169 10.32 4.50 -21.38
CA ALA A 169 10.02 3.24 -20.72
C ALA A 169 11.03 2.98 -19.60
N ASN A 170 12.33 3.16 -19.86
CA ASN A 170 13.39 2.99 -18.87
C ASN A 170 13.27 4.00 -17.71
N LEU A 171 12.91 5.25 -18.01
CA LEU A 171 12.71 6.29 -17.00
C LEU A 171 11.47 6.06 -16.12
N ARG A 172 10.51 5.22 -16.54
CA ARG A 172 9.27 4.93 -15.80
C ARG A 172 9.52 4.28 -14.44
N TYR A 173 10.56 3.45 -14.34
CA TYR A 173 10.96 2.86 -13.06
C TYR A 173 11.39 3.95 -12.06
N HIS A 174 12.30 4.83 -12.46
CA HIS A 174 12.76 5.95 -11.64
C HIS A 174 11.62 6.91 -11.28
N GLN A 175 10.69 7.16 -12.20
CA GLN A 175 9.49 7.95 -11.93
C GLN A 175 8.62 7.31 -10.85
N SER A 176 8.41 6.00 -10.91
CA SER A 176 7.62 5.26 -9.91
C SER A 176 8.26 5.34 -8.53
N VAL A 177 9.58 5.16 -8.45
CA VAL A 177 10.35 5.31 -7.20
C VAL A 177 10.19 6.73 -6.64
N ASN A 178 10.36 7.75 -7.47
CA ASN A 178 10.20 9.14 -7.04
C ASN A 178 8.78 9.47 -6.57
N ASN A 179 7.76 8.90 -7.22
CA ASN A 179 6.37 9.06 -6.80
C ASN A 179 6.14 8.46 -5.40
N ILE A 180 6.67 7.25 -5.15
CA ILE A 180 6.57 6.62 -3.82
C ILE A 180 7.27 7.49 -2.78
N ILE A 181 8.48 7.97 -3.06
CA ILE A 181 9.21 8.89 -2.16
C ILE A 181 8.38 10.14 -1.86
N ASN A 182 7.74 10.73 -2.86
CA ASN A 182 6.90 11.91 -2.68
C ASN A 182 5.67 11.62 -1.82
N VAL A 183 5.00 10.50 -2.04
CA VAL A 183 3.87 10.06 -1.20
C VAL A 183 4.31 9.90 0.25
N LEU A 184 5.44 9.22 0.50
CA LEU A 184 5.98 9.02 1.85
C LEU A 184 6.35 10.35 2.52
N LYS A 185 6.98 11.29 1.79
CA LYS A 185 7.26 12.64 2.29
C LYS A 185 5.99 13.39 2.70
N ILE A 186 4.94 13.30 1.88
CA ILE A 186 3.63 13.92 2.19
C ILE A 186 3.03 13.29 3.45
N GLN A 187 3.08 11.96 3.57
CA GLN A 187 2.57 11.25 4.74
C GLN A 187 3.31 11.66 6.03
N LEU A 188 4.63 11.77 5.98
CA LEU A 188 5.43 12.25 7.12
C LEU A 188 5.06 13.69 7.51
N LYS A 189 4.92 14.60 6.54
CA LYS A 189 4.47 15.98 6.81
C LYS A 189 3.08 16.02 7.45
N ARG A 190 2.14 15.19 6.98
CA ARG A 190 0.78 15.09 7.57
C ARG A 190 0.83 14.61 9.02
N ARG A 191 1.66 13.59 9.32
CA ARG A 191 1.86 13.09 10.68
C ARG A 191 2.47 14.16 11.59
N GLN A 192 3.47 14.91 11.11
CA GLN A 192 4.07 16.01 11.86
C GLN A 192 3.03 17.08 12.22
N ILE A 193 2.23 17.53 11.24
CA ILE A 193 1.15 18.50 11.47
C ILE A 193 0.13 17.98 12.48
N ALA A 194 -0.22 16.70 12.44
CA ALA A 194 -1.16 16.11 13.41
C ALA A 194 -0.58 16.14 14.84
N ILE A 195 0.70 15.79 15.01
CA ILE A 195 1.39 15.87 16.30
C ILE A 195 1.41 17.30 16.82
N ASP A 196 1.74 18.28 15.97
CA ASP A 196 1.81 19.67 16.38
C ASP A 196 0.42 20.23 16.75
N LYS A 197 -0.63 19.81 16.04
CA LYS A 197 -2.03 20.11 16.44
C LYS A 197 -2.37 19.52 17.82
N MET A 198 -1.97 18.28 18.09
CA MET A 198 -2.18 17.66 19.41
C MET A 198 -1.43 18.41 20.52
N LYS A 199 -0.18 18.82 20.28
CA LYS A 199 0.61 19.62 21.23
C LYS A 199 -0.05 20.95 21.54
N ILE A 200 -0.52 21.67 20.52
CA ILE A 200 -1.23 22.95 20.69
C ILE A 200 -2.52 22.74 21.51
N SER A 201 -3.30 21.70 21.19
CA SER A 201 -4.51 21.36 21.94
C SER A 201 -4.21 21.09 23.42
N LEU A 202 -3.18 20.30 23.71
CA LEU A 202 -2.76 20.01 25.09
C LEU A 202 -2.30 21.26 25.84
N LEU A 203 -1.54 22.13 25.20
CA LEU A 203 -1.10 23.40 25.78
C LEU A 203 -2.30 24.30 26.11
N ASN A 204 -3.31 24.35 25.22
CA ASN A 204 -4.53 25.11 25.46
C ASN A 204 -5.32 24.57 26.66
N VAL A 205 -5.45 23.24 26.78
CA VAL A 205 -6.10 22.60 27.94
C VAL A 205 -5.33 22.90 29.22
N TYR A 206 -3.99 22.80 29.20
CA TYR A 206 -3.15 23.12 30.36
C TYR A 206 -3.31 24.58 30.79
N ASN A 207 -3.27 25.52 29.85
CA ASN A 207 -3.48 26.95 30.11
C ASN A 207 -4.87 27.22 30.70
N TYR A 208 -5.91 26.53 30.20
CA TYR A 208 -7.25 26.63 30.75
C TYR A 208 -7.33 26.09 32.18
N ILE A 209 -6.76 24.92 32.46
CA ILE A 209 -6.70 24.35 33.82
C ILE A 209 -5.98 25.32 34.77
N ASN A 210 -4.85 25.87 34.36
CA ASN A 210 -4.10 26.84 35.17
C ASN A 210 -4.89 28.13 35.42
N TYR A 211 -5.59 28.65 34.41
CA TYR A 211 -6.49 29.80 34.55
C TYR A 211 -7.63 29.52 35.55
N VAL A 212 -8.25 28.35 35.48
CA VAL A 212 -9.28 27.93 36.43
C VAL A 212 -8.68 27.83 37.84
N GLN A 213 -7.57 27.11 38.03
CA GLN A 213 -6.94 26.95 39.35
C GLN A 213 -6.55 28.29 39.99
N THR A 214 -5.96 29.21 39.22
CA THR A 214 -5.57 30.53 39.73
C THR A 214 -6.77 31.41 40.08
N ASN A 215 -7.86 31.37 39.31
CA ASN A 215 -9.08 32.14 39.61
C ASN A 215 -9.88 31.55 40.77
N PHE A 216 -10.03 30.24 40.87
CA PHE A 216 -10.69 29.59 42.01
C PHE A 216 -9.89 29.73 43.31
N SER A 217 -8.56 29.79 43.24
CA SER A 217 -7.70 30.10 44.40
C SER A 217 -7.89 31.55 44.89
N LYS A 218 -8.13 32.51 43.98
CA LYS A 218 -8.48 33.89 44.34
C LYS A 218 -9.90 34.02 44.90
N MET A 219 -10.86 33.20 44.44
CA MET A 219 -12.26 33.24 44.89
C MET A 219 -12.51 32.64 46.28
N LYS A 220 -11.63 31.76 46.79
CA LYS A 220 -11.76 31.16 48.15
C LYS A 220 -11.34 32.08 49.31
N MET A 221 -10.98 33.35 49.06
CA MET A 221 -10.56 34.31 50.09
C MET A 221 -11.56 35.46 50.35
N ILE A 222 -12.84 35.29 50.04
CA ILE A 222 -13.88 36.23 50.51
C ILE A 222 -15.13 35.47 50.96
N LYS A 223 -15.12 35.06 52.24
CA LYS A 223 -16.24 35.01 53.19
C LYS A 223 -15.95 33.92 54.23
N ASN A 224 -15.22 34.29 55.28
CA ASN A 224 -15.65 33.92 56.61
C ASN A 224 -15.05 34.89 57.64
N GLU A 225 -15.88 35.16 58.65
CA GLU A 225 -15.57 35.83 59.92
C GLU A 225 -15.70 37.37 59.99
N LYS A 226 -16.94 37.84 60.13
CA LYS A 226 -17.25 38.76 61.24
C LYS A 226 -18.17 38.06 62.23
N LYS A 227 -17.56 37.38 63.19
CA LYS A 227 -18.15 37.03 64.48
C LYS A 227 -18.60 38.33 65.17
N ILE A 228 -19.89 38.54 65.36
CA ILE A 228 -20.39 39.49 66.37
C ILE A 228 -20.83 38.66 67.57
N THR A 229 -19.90 38.53 68.53
CA THR A 229 -20.13 37.95 69.85
C THR A 229 -20.82 38.96 70.77
N LYS A 230 -21.88 38.49 71.43
CA LYS A 230 -22.63 39.14 72.53
C LYS A 230 -21.73 39.61 73.69
N LYS A 231 -22.04 40.76 74.31
CA LYS A 231 -21.91 41.06 75.77
C LYS A 231 -22.78 42.29 76.11
N LYS A 232 -23.95 42.11 76.75
CA LYS A 232 -24.24 42.20 78.21
C LYS A 232 -24.27 43.65 78.77
N LYS A 233 -25.45 44.17 79.16
CA LYS A 233 -25.99 44.24 80.55
C LYS A 233 -27.00 45.41 80.73
N LYS A 234 -28.17 45.06 81.29
CA LYS A 234 -29.03 45.73 82.30
C LYS A 234 -29.14 47.27 82.29
N LEU A 235 -30.37 47.80 82.30
CA LEU A 235 -31.00 48.44 83.48
C LEU A 235 -32.40 49.03 83.15
N LYS A 236 -33.38 48.64 83.97
CA LYS A 236 -34.55 49.38 84.49
C LYS A 236 -35.71 49.75 83.55
N THR A 237 -36.84 49.10 83.85
CA THR A 237 -38.19 49.68 83.98
C THR A 237 -38.22 51.13 84.48
N ILE A 238 -39.13 51.95 83.93
CA ILE A 238 -40.09 52.81 84.65
C ILE A 238 -41.16 53.26 83.64
N GLU A 239 -42.38 53.32 84.15
CA GLU A 239 -43.68 53.66 83.55
C GLU A 239 -43.78 55.10 83.02
N ASN A 240 -44.45 55.28 81.89
CA ASN A 240 -45.70 56.03 81.68
C ASN A 240 -45.92 56.34 80.20
#